data_AF-A0A2T7SYV5-F1
#
_entry.id   AF-A0A2T7SYV5-F1
#
_cell.length_a   1.000
_cell.length_b   1.000
_cell.length_c   1.000
_cell.angle_alpha   90.00
_cell.angle_beta   90.00
_cell.angle_gamma   90.00
#
_symmetry.space_group_name_H-M   'P 1'
#
loop_
_entity.id
_entity.type
_entity.pdbx_description
1 polymer ?
#
loop_
_entity_poly.entity_id
_entity_poly.type
_entity_poly.pdbx_seq_one_letter_code
_entity_poly.pdbx_strand_id
1 'polypeptide(L)'
;MCILEKAFTQQEHIQAVEAWANLLGVMDDDPNRRAVRVAELVHAMHRELDLVAAGLAEAHFSKRTYENAFARIEQAISPLMLTASWIQVKQNLTPDVLTALTFCAEILSDEESQISTDELEDIRQKVEELRATVDDAETPLRLRQLIQHHIELIDRALSEYLIVGAKALRDARRAAMGEIFEVKDELAPFKSSSAFSKLSSAWATLSKATDVALKGEKLVQLVHKGWEALSDIL
;
A
#
# COMPACT_ATOMS: atom_id res chain seq x y z
N MET A 1 5.02 14.38 1.01
CA MET A 1 4.00 15.18 0.29
C MET A 1 2.72 14.38 0.30
N CYS A 2 1.70 14.89 1.00
CA CYS A 2 0.45 14.17 1.27
C CYS A 2 -0.30 13.90 -0.04
N ILE A 3 -0.94 12.74 -0.16
CA ILE A 3 -1.72 12.37 -1.36
C ILE A 3 -2.81 13.39 -1.69
N LEU A 4 -3.36 14.05 -0.66
CA LEU A 4 -4.37 15.10 -0.79
C LEU A 4 -3.79 16.42 -1.35
N GLU A 5 -2.50 16.68 -1.20
CA GLU A 5 -1.84 17.82 -1.86
C GLU A 5 -1.70 17.55 -3.36
N LYS A 6 -1.40 16.31 -3.74
CA LYS A 6 -1.35 15.87 -5.15
C LYS A 6 -2.73 15.91 -5.82
N ALA A 7 -3.82 15.88 -5.06
CA ALA A 7 -5.18 15.96 -5.59
C ALA A 7 -5.41 17.20 -6.49
N PHE A 8 -4.69 18.30 -6.23
CA PHE A 8 -4.80 19.53 -6.99
C PHE A 8 -4.17 19.48 -8.39
N THR A 9 -3.32 18.50 -8.67
CA THR A 9 -2.64 18.35 -9.97
C THR A 9 -3.46 17.56 -10.99
N GLN A 10 -4.55 16.91 -10.56
CA GLN A 10 -5.43 16.14 -11.43
C GLN A 10 -6.34 17.03 -12.29
N GLN A 11 -6.68 16.55 -13.48
CA GLN A 11 -7.61 17.21 -14.39
C GLN A 11 -9.01 17.28 -13.77
N GLU A 12 -9.71 18.41 -13.93
CA GLU A 12 -10.97 18.65 -13.21
C GLU A 12 -12.19 17.92 -13.80
N HIS A 13 -12.12 17.55 -15.08
CA HIS A 13 -13.25 17.01 -15.84
C HIS A 13 -13.27 15.48 -15.96
N ILE A 14 -12.34 14.77 -15.31
CA ILE A 14 -12.36 13.31 -15.26
C ILE A 14 -13.30 12.82 -14.16
N GLN A 15 -13.69 11.55 -14.21
CA GLN A 15 -14.42 10.91 -13.12
C GLN A 15 -13.53 10.75 -11.89
N ALA A 16 -14.12 10.81 -10.70
CA ALA A 16 -13.38 10.70 -9.45
C ALA A 16 -12.65 9.35 -9.32
N VAL A 17 -13.24 8.26 -9.83
CA VAL A 17 -12.56 6.94 -9.87
C VAL A 17 -11.23 6.99 -10.63
N GLU A 18 -11.17 7.71 -11.76
CA GLU A 18 -9.96 7.86 -12.56
C GLU A 18 -8.94 8.77 -11.88
N ALA A 19 -9.40 9.87 -11.28
CA ALA A 19 -8.53 10.76 -10.52
C ALA A 19 -7.87 10.04 -9.35
N TRP A 20 -8.64 9.26 -8.59
CA TRP A 20 -8.12 8.46 -7.49
C TRP A 20 -7.21 7.34 -7.97
N ALA A 21 -7.55 6.65 -9.06
CA ALA A 21 -6.69 5.61 -9.64
C ALA A 21 -5.31 6.18 -10.00
N ASN A 22 -5.26 7.35 -10.65
CA ASN A 22 -4.02 8.03 -11.01
C ASN A 22 -3.20 8.44 -9.78
N LEU A 23 -3.86 8.99 -8.75
CA LEU A 23 -3.20 9.42 -7.53
C LEU A 23 -2.61 8.25 -6.74
N LEU A 24 -3.37 7.15 -6.65
CA LEU A 24 -3.05 5.98 -5.82
C LEU A 24 -2.28 4.88 -6.57
N GLY A 25 -1.95 5.12 -7.84
CA GLY A 25 -1.17 4.18 -8.67
C GLY A 25 -1.92 2.89 -9.00
N VAL A 26 -3.25 2.95 -9.17
CA VAL A 26 -4.05 1.78 -9.54
C VAL A 26 -3.95 1.55 -11.06
N MET A 27 -3.16 0.55 -11.44
CA MET A 27 -2.90 0.17 -12.84
C MET A 27 -3.73 -1.08 -13.21
N ASP A 28 -5.06 -0.96 -13.35
CA ASP A 28 -5.91 -2.04 -13.88
C ASP A 28 -6.64 -1.57 -15.12
N ASP A 29 -6.51 -2.31 -16.22
CA ASP A 29 -7.13 -1.99 -17.51
C ASP A 29 -8.65 -2.24 -17.50
N ASP A 30 -9.14 -3.13 -16.64
CA ASP A 30 -10.57 -3.40 -16.51
C ASP A 30 -11.24 -2.31 -15.64
N PRO A 31 -12.24 -1.56 -16.17
CA PRO A 31 -12.87 -0.49 -15.43
C PRO A 31 -13.58 -0.93 -14.14
N ASN A 32 -14.15 -2.14 -14.10
CA ASN A 32 -14.85 -2.64 -12.93
C ASN A 32 -13.85 -3.02 -11.83
N ARG A 33 -12.78 -3.73 -12.19
CA ARG A 33 -11.72 -4.07 -11.23
C ARG A 33 -11.03 -2.81 -10.70
N ARG A 34 -10.74 -1.84 -11.57
CA ARG A 34 -10.22 -0.52 -11.17
C ARG A 34 -11.13 0.15 -10.14
N ALA A 35 -12.44 0.21 -10.40
CA ALA A 35 -13.40 0.81 -9.49
C ALA A 35 -13.43 0.11 -8.12
N VAL A 36 -13.37 -1.23 -8.10
CA VAL A 36 -13.28 -2.00 -6.85
C VAL A 36 -11.99 -1.66 -6.08
N ARG A 37 -10.83 -1.65 -6.75
CA ARG A 37 -9.55 -1.32 -6.11
C ARG A 37 -9.51 0.09 -5.56
N VAL A 38 -10.03 1.06 -6.31
CA VAL A 38 -10.14 2.45 -5.85
C VAL A 38 -11.05 2.53 -4.62
N ALA A 39 -12.19 1.83 -4.62
CA ALA A 39 -13.09 1.81 -3.47
C ALA A 39 -12.43 1.20 -2.21
N GLU A 40 -11.63 0.13 -2.36
CA GLU A 40 -10.85 -0.46 -1.27
C GLU A 40 -9.87 0.56 -0.66
N LEU A 41 -9.15 1.30 -1.50
CA LEU A 41 -8.17 2.29 -1.06
C LEU A 41 -8.83 3.52 -0.44
N VAL A 42 -9.91 4.00 -1.03
CA VAL A 42 -10.72 5.10 -0.48
C VAL A 42 -11.29 4.71 0.90
N HIS A 43 -11.70 3.45 1.08
CA HIS A 43 -12.08 2.93 2.38
C HIS A 43 -10.88 2.86 3.37
N ALA A 44 -9.67 2.56 2.90
CA ALA A 44 -8.47 2.63 3.72
C ALA A 44 -8.18 4.07 4.20
N MET A 45 -8.37 5.07 3.34
CA MET A 45 -8.24 6.49 3.74
C MET A 45 -9.23 6.88 4.84
N HIS A 46 -10.45 6.33 4.81
CA HIS A 46 -11.43 6.56 5.87
C HIS A 46 -10.95 6.00 7.22
N ARG A 47 -10.40 4.78 7.22
CA ARG A 47 -9.86 4.18 8.45
C ARG A 47 -8.70 5.00 9.02
N GLU A 48 -7.83 5.53 8.16
CA GLU A 48 -6.76 6.41 8.63
C GLU A 48 -7.30 7.73 9.20
N LEU A 49 -8.32 8.31 8.57
CA LEU A 49 -8.96 9.51 9.12
C LEU A 49 -9.54 9.26 10.52
N ASP A 50 -10.14 8.08 10.74
CA ASP A 50 -10.61 7.66 12.07
C ASP A 50 -9.47 7.49 13.08
N LEU A 51 -8.32 6.93 12.67
CA LEU A 51 -7.14 6.77 13.51
C LEU A 51 -6.53 8.13 13.88
N VAL A 52 -6.44 9.06 12.92
CA VAL A 52 -6.00 10.43 13.17
C VAL A 52 -6.94 11.12 14.16
N ALA A 53 -8.27 10.97 14.01
CA ALA A 53 -9.24 11.52 14.96
C ALA A 53 -9.05 10.96 16.37
N ALA A 54 -8.81 9.65 16.50
CA ALA A 54 -8.55 8.98 17.76
C ALA A 54 -7.25 9.49 18.41
N GLY A 55 -6.16 9.60 17.64
CA GLY A 55 -4.88 10.12 18.12
C GLY A 55 -4.97 11.57 18.60
N LEU A 56 -5.71 12.43 17.88
CA LEU A 56 -5.93 13.82 18.29
C LEU A 56 -6.74 13.91 19.60
N ALA A 57 -7.72 13.03 19.78
CA ALA A 57 -8.48 12.94 21.03
C ALA A 57 -7.58 12.49 22.20
N GLU A 58 -6.69 11.52 21.98
CA GLU A 58 -5.70 11.07 22.97
C GLU A 58 -4.69 12.18 23.33
N ALA A 59 -4.28 12.98 22.34
CA ALA A 59 -3.45 14.18 22.54
C ALA A 59 -4.20 15.37 23.19
N HIS A 60 -5.46 15.17 23.61
CA HIS A 60 -6.32 16.20 24.20
C HIS A 60 -6.54 17.43 23.29
N PHE A 61 -6.44 17.26 21.98
CA PHE A 61 -6.70 18.32 21.02
C PHE A 61 -8.22 18.51 20.82
N SER A 62 -8.67 19.76 20.75
CA SER A 62 -10.10 20.07 20.74
C SER A 62 -10.76 19.65 19.43
N LYS A 63 -11.74 18.74 19.45
CA LYS A 63 -12.47 18.30 18.24
C LYS A 63 -12.99 19.44 17.36
N ARG A 64 -13.42 20.55 17.98
CA ARG A 64 -13.96 21.73 17.28
C ARG A 64 -12.97 22.36 16.29
N THR A 65 -11.66 22.16 16.45
CA THR A 65 -10.65 22.76 15.57
C THR A 65 -10.47 22.01 14.26
N TYR A 66 -10.83 20.72 14.18
CA TYR A 66 -10.60 19.88 13.00
C TYR A 66 -11.88 19.22 12.44
N GLU A 67 -12.98 19.17 13.19
CA GLU A 67 -14.20 18.44 12.78
C GLU A 67 -14.75 18.85 11.41
N ASN A 68 -14.73 20.15 11.10
CA ASN A 68 -15.19 20.64 9.80
C ASN A 68 -14.27 20.21 8.65
N ALA A 69 -12.95 20.20 8.88
CA ALA A 69 -12.00 19.72 7.89
C ALA A 69 -12.18 18.21 7.65
N PHE A 70 -12.37 17.43 8.72
CA PHE A 70 -12.58 15.98 8.65
C PHE A 70 -13.86 15.65 7.92
N ALA A 71 -14.98 16.31 8.24
CA ALA A 71 -16.24 16.11 7.53
C ALA A 71 -16.11 16.37 6.03
N ARG A 72 -15.33 17.37 5.61
CA ARG A 72 -15.08 17.65 4.18
C ARG A 72 -14.19 16.58 3.55
N ILE A 73 -13.17 16.11 4.26
CA ILE A 73 -12.34 15.00 3.78
C ILE A 73 -13.21 13.76 3.60
N GLU A 74 -14.03 13.38 4.59
CA GLU A 74 -14.96 12.25 4.51
C GLU A 74 -15.86 12.33 3.27
N GLN A 75 -16.34 13.53 2.92
CA GLN A 75 -17.08 13.71 1.66
C GLN A 75 -16.19 13.50 0.44
N ALA A 76 -14.96 14.00 0.44
CA ALA A 76 -14.02 13.83 -0.66
C ALA A 76 -13.61 12.35 -0.88
N ILE A 77 -13.47 11.59 0.19
CA ILE A 77 -13.13 10.17 0.19
C ILE A 77 -14.36 9.27 0.32
N SER A 78 -15.56 9.75 -0.01
CA SER A 78 -16.75 8.90 0.02
C SER A 78 -16.78 7.96 -1.19
N PRO A 79 -17.04 6.65 -1.01
CA PRO A 79 -17.27 5.72 -2.12
C PRO A 79 -18.42 6.15 -3.04
N LEU A 80 -19.39 6.91 -2.52
CA LEU A 80 -20.51 7.45 -3.30
C LEU A 80 -20.05 8.48 -4.34
N MET A 81 -18.90 9.12 -4.12
CA MET A 81 -18.35 10.13 -5.01
C MET A 81 -17.55 9.55 -6.18
N LEU A 82 -17.29 8.23 -6.23
CA LEU A 82 -16.45 7.62 -7.27
C LEU A 82 -17.02 7.80 -8.69
N THR A 83 -18.34 7.87 -8.83
CA THR A 83 -19.03 8.10 -10.11
C THR A 83 -19.21 9.58 -10.44
N ALA A 84 -18.92 10.48 -9.48
CA ALA A 84 -19.03 11.91 -9.66
C ALA A 84 -17.84 12.47 -10.48
N SER A 85 -17.97 13.72 -10.90
CA SER A 85 -16.85 14.44 -11.51
C SER A 85 -15.80 14.82 -10.47
N TRP A 86 -14.53 14.84 -10.86
CA TRP A 86 -13.43 15.17 -9.94
C TRP A 86 -13.58 16.56 -9.31
N ILE A 87 -14.09 17.55 -10.06
CA ILE A 87 -14.36 18.88 -9.51
C ILE A 87 -15.31 18.85 -8.30
N GLN A 88 -16.30 17.94 -8.28
CA GLN A 88 -17.23 17.78 -7.15
C GLN A 88 -16.57 17.13 -5.93
N VAL A 89 -15.50 16.36 -6.11
CA VAL A 89 -14.66 15.87 -5.01
C VAL A 89 -13.72 16.98 -4.54
N LYS A 90 -13.00 17.60 -5.47
CA LYS A 90 -11.97 18.62 -5.23
C LYS A 90 -12.49 19.85 -4.49
N GLN A 91 -13.75 20.25 -4.67
CA GLN A 91 -14.35 21.35 -3.88
C GLN A 91 -14.35 21.11 -2.36
N ASN A 92 -14.25 19.85 -1.91
CA ASN A 92 -14.12 19.50 -0.50
C ASN A 92 -12.67 19.55 0.00
N LEU A 93 -11.69 19.53 -0.92
CA LEU A 93 -10.27 19.63 -0.64
C LEU A 93 -9.84 21.08 -0.91
N THR A 94 -9.99 21.97 0.08
CA THR A 94 -9.58 23.37 -0.04
C THR A 94 -8.33 23.66 0.79
N PRO A 95 -7.63 24.80 0.54
CA PRO A 95 -6.40 25.12 1.26
C PRO A 95 -6.54 25.14 2.79
N ASP A 96 -7.69 25.58 3.32
CA ASP A 96 -8.00 25.55 4.74
C ASP A 96 -8.12 24.13 5.31
N VAL A 97 -8.71 23.19 4.54
CA VAL A 97 -8.81 21.78 4.91
C VAL A 97 -7.41 21.15 4.95
N LEU A 98 -6.58 21.42 3.95
CA LEU A 98 -5.18 20.95 3.94
C LEU A 98 -4.37 21.54 5.10
N THR A 99 -4.54 22.83 5.38
CA THR A 99 -3.87 23.50 6.50
C THR A 99 -4.25 22.88 7.85
N ALA A 100 -5.53 22.55 8.03
CA ALA A 100 -5.99 21.86 9.24
C ALA A 100 -5.35 20.48 9.38
N LEU A 101 -5.21 19.72 8.29
CA LEU A 101 -4.49 18.45 8.29
C LEU A 101 -3.00 18.60 8.63
N THR A 102 -2.34 19.63 8.10
CA THR A 102 -0.93 19.92 8.45
C THR A 102 -0.80 20.15 9.96
N PHE A 103 -1.69 20.92 10.58
CA PHE A 103 -1.67 21.10 12.03
C PHE A 103 -1.95 19.80 12.79
N CYS A 104 -2.85 18.95 12.29
CA CYS A 104 -3.09 17.64 12.89
C CYS A 104 -1.83 16.76 12.84
N ALA A 105 -1.12 16.75 11.71
CA ALA A 105 0.11 16.00 11.54
C ALA A 105 1.25 16.48 12.46
N GLU A 106 1.34 17.79 12.75
CA GLU A 106 2.33 18.35 13.70
C GLU A 106 2.03 17.95 15.17
N ILE A 107 0.78 17.66 15.50
CA ILE A 107 0.36 17.25 16.84
C ILE A 107 0.61 15.76 17.06
N LEU A 108 0.35 14.96 16.03
CA LEU A 108 0.56 13.52 16.07
C LEU A 108 2.05 13.20 15.93
N SER A 109 2.53 12.18 16.62
CA SER A 109 3.89 11.70 16.43
C SER A 109 4.09 11.17 15.02
N ASP A 110 5.25 11.46 14.42
CA ASP A 110 5.66 10.86 13.15
C ASP A 110 5.95 9.37 13.37
N GLU A 111 4.94 8.54 13.13
CA GLU A 111 5.01 7.09 13.23
C GLU A 111 5.41 6.44 11.89
N GLU A 112 5.64 7.24 10.84
CA GLU A 112 5.94 6.76 9.51
C GLU A 112 7.44 6.73 9.25
N SER A 113 8.00 5.53 9.32
CA SER A 113 9.29 5.28 8.67
C SER A 113 9.18 5.49 7.16
N GLN A 114 9.78 6.56 6.66
CA GLN A 114 9.84 6.80 5.22
C GLN A 114 10.78 5.79 4.55
N ILE A 115 10.20 4.95 3.69
CA ILE A 115 10.93 4.13 2.72
C ILE A 115 11.26 5.08 1.57
N SER A 116 12.49 5.03 1.07
CA SER A 116 12.91 5.93 -0.01
C SER A 116 12.17 5.62 -1.31
N THR A 117 12.07 6.63 -2.20
CA THR A 117 11.46 6.44 -3.51
C THR A 117 12.20 5.39 -4.34
N ASP A 118 13.53 5.36 -4.25
CA ASP A 118 14.37 4.37 -4.93
C ASP A 118 14.06 2.95 -4.44
N GLU A 119 13.89 2.75 -3.14
CA GLU A 119 13.51 1.44 -2.58
C GLU A 119 12.11 1.00 -3.02
N LEU A 120 11.14 1.93 -3.11
CA LEU A 120 9.81 1.62 -3.63
C LEU A 120 9.86 1.23 -5.11
N GLU A 121 10.74 1.87 -5.88
CA GLU A 121 10.92 1.56 -7.30
C GLU A 121 11.62 0.22 -7.52
N ASP A 122 12.62 -0.10 -6.69
CA ASP A 122 13.24 -1.43 -6.67
C ASP A 122 12.22 -2.54 -6.40
N ILE A 123 11.27 -2.31 -5.49
CA ILE A 123 10.16 -3.26 -5.23
C ILE A 123 9.31 -3.42 -6.49
N ARG A 124 8.87 -2.32 -7.12
CA ARG A 124 8.07 -2.36 -8.36
C ARG A 124 8.77 -3.12 -9.47
N GLN A 125 10.06 -2.85 -9.67
CA GLN A 125 10.85 -3.55 -10.68
C GLN A 125 10.87 -5.07 -10.43
N LYS A 126 11.02 -5.50 -9.18
CA LYS A 126 11.00 -6.92 -8.83
C LYS A 126 9.63 -7.57 -9.02
N VAL A 127 8.55 -6.83 -8.76
CA VAL A 127 7.19 -7.29 -9.06
C VAL A 127 6.98 -7.46 -10.56
N GLU A 128 7.48 -6.55 -11.39
CA GLU A 128 7.38 -6.68 -12.85
C GLU A 128 8.22 -7.84 -13.39
N GLU A 129 9.43 -8.03 -12.87
CA GLU A 129 10.26 -9.21 -13.18
C GLU A 129 9.55 -10.53 -12.82
N LEU A 130 8.80 -10.54 -11.71
CA LEU A 130 8.00 -11.66 -11.23
C LEU A 130 6.76 -11.87 -12.11
N ARG A 131 6.06 -10.81 -12.49
CA ARG A 131 4.90 -10.84 -13.40
C ARG A 131 5.25 -11.50 -14.72
N ALA A 132 6.43 -11.20 -15.26
CA ALA A 132 6.95 -11.84 -16.47
C ALA A 132 7.16 -13.37 -16.38
N THR A 133 7.12 -13.97 -15.17
CA THR A 133 7.21 -15.44 -15.00
C THR A 133 5.88 -16.15 -14.94
N VAL A 134 4.78 -15.41 -14.76
CA VAL A 134 3.42 -15.96 -14.70
C VAL A 134 3.02 -16.56 -16.05
N ASP A 135 3.45 -15.93 -17.14
CA ASP A 135 3.13 -16.37 -18.51
C ASP A 135 4.07 -17.46 -19.04
N ASP A 136 5.06 -17.88 -18.24
CA ASP A 136 5.96 -18.97 -18.61
C ASP A 136 5.21 -20.32 -18.59
N ALA A 137 5.21 -20.99 -19.74
CA ALA A 137 4.56 -22.28 -19.94
C ALA A 137 5.18 -23.39 -19.07
N GLU A 138 6.43 -23.24 -18.63
CA GLU A 138 7.11 -24.19 -17.76
C GLU A 138 6.71 -24.02 -16.28
N THR A 139 6.08 -22.91 -15.90
CA THR A 139 5.59 -22.67 -14.53
C THR A 139 4.30 -23.45 -14.28
N PRO A 140 4.28 -24.40 -13.32
CA PRO A 140 3.08 -25.18 -13.00
C PRO A 140 1.93 -24.30 -12.50
N LEU A 141 0.70 -24.70 -12.80
CA LEU A 141 -0.50 -23.93 -12.50
C LEU A 141 -0.58 -23.49 -11.03
N ARG A 142 -0.25 -24.39 -10.08
CA ARG A 142 -0.27 -24.09 -8.65
C ARG A 142 0.71 -22.98 -8.27
N LEU A 143 1.94 -23.04 -8.78
CA LEU A 143 2.97 -22.01 -8.56
C LEU A 143 2.59 -20.70 -9.23
N ARG A 144 2.00 -20.76 -10.43
CA ARG A 144 1.51 -19.57 -11.15
C ARG A 144 0.42 -18.84 -10.37
N GLN A 145 -0.55 -19.57 -9.82
CA GLN A 145 -1.61 -19.02 -8.98
C GLN A 145 -1.06 -18.37 -7.71
N LEU A 146 -0.09 -19.03 -7.06
CA LEU A 146 0.58 -18.46 -5.89
C LEU A 146 1.32 -17.16 -6.26
N ILE A 147 2.14 -17.18 -7.32
CA ILE A 147 2.87 -15.99 -7.76
C ILE A 147 1.91 -14.84 -8.08
N GLN A 148 0.81 -15.12 -8.80
CA GLN A 148 -0.18 -14.12 -9.12
C GLN A 148 -0.83 -13.51 -7.86
N HIS A 149 -1.15 -14.34 -6.87
CA HIS A 149 -1.65 -13.86 -5.58
C HIS A 149 -0.63 -12.96 -4.85
N HIS A 150 0.64 -13.35 -4.81
CA HIS A 150 1.68 -12.55 -4.17
C HIS A 150 1.98 -11.25 -4.92
N ILE A 151 1.89 -11.22 -6.25
CA ILE A 151 1.95 -9.98 -7.04
C ILE A 151 0.82 -9.04 -6.61
N GLU A 152 -0.42 -9.53 -6.56
CA GLU A 152 -1.58 -8.73 -6.13
C GLU A 152 -1.43 -8.22 -4.69
N LEU A 153 -0.82 -9.02 -3.81
CA LEU A 153 -0.56 -8.64 -2.43
C LEU A 153 0.46 -7.50 -2.33
N ILE A 154 1.54 -7.55 -3.12
CA ILE A 154 2.56 -6.49 -3.16
C ILE A 154 2.00 -5.22 -3.83
N ASP A 155 1.31 -5.36 -4.97
CA ASP A 155 0.69 -4.24 -5.68
C ASP A 155 -0.30 -3.49 -4.77
N ARG A 156 -1.15 -4.22 -4.05
CA ARG A 156 -2.06 -3.63 -3.06
C ARG A 156 -1.29 -2.87 -1.98
N ALA A 157 -0.24 -3.47 -1.44
CA ALA A 157 0.56 -2.86 -0.39
C ALA A 157 1.30 -1.59 -0.85
N LEU A 158 1.75 -1.55 -2.10
CA LEU A 158 2.36 -0.37 -2.72
C LEU A 158 1.36 0.77 -2.91
N SER A 159 0.11 0.47 -3.29
CA SER A 159 -0.96 1.48 -3.34
C SER A 159 -1.37 1.96 -1.95
N GLU A 160 -1.50 1.05 -0.98
CA GLU A 160 -1.84 1.40 0.41
C GLU A 160 -0.71 2.15 1.13
N TYR A 161 0.54 1.99 0.72
CA TYR A 161 1.68 2.74 1.26
C TYR A 161 1.47 4.26 1.17
N LEU A 162 0.77 4.75 0.14
CA LEU A 162 0.45 6.17 -0.02
C LEU A 162 -0.55 6.71 1.02
N ILE A 163 -1.17 5.81 1.78
CA ILE A 163 -2.24 6.10 2.74
C ILE A 163 -1.78 5.82 4.16
N VAL A 164 -1.18 4.64 4.40
CA VAL A 164 -0.83 4.15 5.75
C VAL A 164 0.69 3.99 5.96
N GLY A 165 1.49 4.43 4.99
CA GLY A 165 2.94 4.33 5.02
C GLY A 165 3.48 2.90 5.06
N ALA A 166 4.66 2.73 5.66
CA ALA A 166 5.37 1.44 5.70
C ALA A 166 4.61 0.31 6.41
N LYS A 167 3.53 0.62 7.14
CA LYS A 167 2.64 -0.38 7.75
C LYS A 167 2.03 -1.31 6.70
N ALA A 168 1.58 -0.79 5.55
CA ALA A 168 0.98 -1.60 4.48
C ALA A 168 1.92 -2.72 4.02
N LEU A 169 3.17 -2.37 3.72
CA LEU A 169 4.18 -3.32 3.25
C LEU A 169 4.54 -4.33 4.35
N ARG A 170 4.61 -3.91 5.62
CA ARG A 170 4.86 -4.81 6.76
C ARG A 170 3.73 -5.84 6.94
N ASP A 171 2.48 -5.41 6.81
CA ASP A 171 1.32 -6.28 6.98
C ASP A 171 1.19 -7.26 5.80
N ALA A 172 1.44 -6.80 4.57
CA ALA A 172 1.53 -7.65 3.39
C ALA A 172 2.62 -8.72 3.53
N ARG A 173 3.81 -8.34 4.02
CA ARG A 173 4.89 -9.30 4.32
C ARG A 173 4.45 -10.36 5.32
N ARG A 174 3.79 -9.96 6.42
CA ARG A 174 3.29 -10.89 7.44
C ARG A 174 2.30 -11.90 6.86
N ALA A 175 1.36 -11.43 6.04
CA ALA A 175 0.41 -12.30 5.35
C ALA A 175 1.13 -13.29 4.41
N ALA A 176 2.04 -12.78 3.57
CA ALA A 176 2.80 -13.58 2.62
C ALA A 176 3.64 -14.68 3.29
N MET A 177 4.33 -14.36 4.39
CA MET A 177 5.13 -15.35 5.12
C MET A 177 4.25 -16.45 5.73
N GLY A 178 3.06 -16.10 6.23
CA GLY A 178 2.10 -17.07 6.74
C GLY A 178 1.68 -18.07 5.66
N GLU A 179 1.29 -17.57 4.49
CA GLU A 179 0.88 -18.40 3.36
C GLU A 179 2.03 -19.28 2.83
N ILE A 180 3.22 -18.71 2.59
CA ILE A 180 4.40 -19.47 2.12
C ILE A 180 4.74 -20.58 3.11
N PHE A 181 4.65 -20.32 4.42
CA PHE A 181 4.89 -21.32 5.44
C PHE A 181 3.87 -22.46 5.38
N GLU A 182 2.60 -22.15 5.14
CA GLU A 182 1.53 -23.15 5.00
C GLU A 182 1.73 -24.05 3.77
N VAL A 183 2.18 -23.49 2.64
CA VAL A 183 2.35 -24.26 1.39
C VAL A 183 3.78 -24.76 1.15
N LYS A 184 4.66 -24.70 2.15
CA LYS A 184 6.10 -24.95 1.99
C LYS A 184 6.47 -26.28 1.32
N ASP A 185 5.78 -27.35 1.70
CA ASP A 185 6.07 -28.70 1.21
C ASP A 185 5.63 -28.85 -0.27
N GLU A 186 4.62 -28.10 -0.69
CA GLU A 186 4.20 -28.00 -2.10
C GLU A 186 5.19 -27.21 -2.94
N LEU A 187 5.96 -26.30 -2.33
CA LEU A 187 6.92 -25.43 -3.00
C LEU A 187 8.33 -26.02 -3.12
N ALA A 188 8.68 -26.97 -2.26
CA ALA A 188 9.99 -27.63 -2.25
C ALA A 188 10.46 -28.14 -3.64
N PRO A 189 9.59 -28.73 -4.50
CA PRO A 189 9.99 -29.16 -5.85
C PRO A 189 10.40 -28.01 -6.79
N PHE A 190 10.00 -26.77 -6.48
CA PHE A 190 10.18 -25.61 -7.34
C PHE A 190 11.27 -24.64 -6.86
N LYS A 191 11.99 -24.95 -5.76
CA LYS A 191 13.05 -24.10 -5.19
C LYS A 191 14.07 -23.61 -6.21
N SER A 192 14.48 -24.49 -7.12
CA SER A 192 15.49 -24.20 -8.14
C SER A 192 14.93 -23.52 -9.39
N SER A 193 13.61 -23.29 -9.44
CA SER A 193 12.97 -22.63 -10.59
C SER A 193 13.28 -21.13 -10.59
N SER A 194 13.37 -20.55 -11.79
CA SER A 194 13.53 -19.10 -11.96
C SER A 194 12.35 -18.35 -11.32
N ALA A 195 11.13 -18.87 -11.48
CA ALA A 195 9.90 -18.30 -10.93
C ALA A 195 9.95 -18.17 -9.39
N PHE A 196 10.36 -19.24 -8.69
CA PHE A 196 10.51 -19.21 -7.23
C PHE A 196 11.64 -18.26 -6.76
N SER A 197 12.75 -18.22 -7.50
CA SER A 197 13.85 -17.30 -7.21
C SER A 197 13.41 -15.83 -7.31
N LYS A 198 12.62 -15.47 -8.34
CA LYS A 198 12.08 -14.11 -8.48
C LYS A 198 11.04 -13.78 -7.42
N LEU A 199 10.16 -14.72 -7.08
CA LEU A 199 9.21 -14.56 -5.97
C LEU A 199 9.97 -14.24 -4.67
N SER A 200 11.02 -15.02 -4.41
CA SER A 200 11.85 -14.83 -3.23
C SER A 200 12.59 -13.49 -3.24
N SER A 201 13.10 -13.08 -4.41
CA SER A 201 13.78 -11.80 -4.57
C SER A 201 12.86 -10.61 -4.34
N ALA A 202 11.61 -10.65 -4.83
CA ALA A 202 10.63 -9.58 -4.62
C ALA A 202 10.34 -9.37 -3.12
N TRP A 203 10.08 -10.46 -2.39
CA TRP A 203 9.84 -10.40 -0.95
C TRP A 203 11.07 -10.01 -0.13
N ALA A 204 12.27 -10.41 -0.56
CA ALA A 204 13.52 -10.00 0.06
C ALA A 204 13.75 -8.48 -0.09
N THR A 205 13.54 -7.93 -1.29
CA THR A 205 13.64 -6.48 -1.54
C THR A 205 12.64 -5.71 -0.70
N LEU A 206 11.38 -6.13 -0.66
CA LEU A 206 10.35 -5.51 0.19
C LEU A 206 10.72 -5.58 1.67
N SER A 207 11.19 -6.73 2.14
CA SER A 207 11.59 -6.92 3.55
C SER A 207 12.69 -5.94 3.94
N LYS A 208 13.74 -5.83 3.11
CA LYS A 208 14.84 -4.90 3.33
C LYS A 208 14.34 -3.45 3.46
N ALA A 209 13.48 -3.02 2.53
CA ALA A 209 12.91 -1.67 2.55
C ALA A 209 12.08 -1.41 3.83
N THR A 210 11.29 -2.39 4.28
CA THR A 210 10.45 -2.23 5.47
C THR A 210 11.19 -2.36 6.81
N ASP A 211 12.42 -2.88 6.82
CA ASP A 211 13.20 -3.11 8.03
C ASP A 211 14.12 -1.92 8.37
N VAL A 212 14.49 -1.07 7.40
CA VAL A 212 15.23 0.21 7.63
C VAL A 212 14.47 1.17 8.56
N ALA A 213 13.15 1.01 8.61
CA ALA A 213 12.22 1.69 9.50
C ALA A 213 12.43 1.48 11.00
N LEU A 214 12.97 0.31 11.39
CA LEU A 214 13.11 -0.09 12.77
C LEU A 214 14.60 -0.01 13.13
N LYS A 215 15.00 1.05 13.83
CA LYS A 215 16.33 1.19 14.46
C LYS A 215 16.53 0.14 15.58
N GLY A 216 16.59 -1.12 15.21
CA GLY A 216 16.87 -2.26 16.07
C GLY A 216 17.61 -3.32 15.27
N GLU A 217 18.94 -3.22 15.23
CA GLU A 217 19.85 -4.16 14.54
C GLU A 217 19.57 -5.65 14.85
N LYS A 218 18.92 -5.94 15.98
CA LYS A 218 18.55 -7.30 16.39
C LYS A 218 17.34 -7.89 15.65
N LEU A 219 16.38 -7.08 15.21
CA LEU A 219 15.19 -7.57 14.48
C LEU A 219 15.50 -7.84 13.01
N VAL A 220 16.33 -7.00 12.39
CA VAL A 220 16.86 -7.19 11.03
C VAL A 220 17.57 -8.55 10.92
N GLN A 221 18.41 -8.89 11.90
CA GLN A 221 19.09 -10.19 11.94
C GLN A 221 18.14 -11.37 12.15
N LEU A 222 17.06 -11.22 12.92
CA LEU A 222 16.09 -12.30 13.16
C LEU A 222 15.19 -12.55 11.95
N VAL A 223 14.82 -11.51 11.21
CA VAL A 223 13.99 -11.63 10.01
C VAL A 223 14.81 -12.08 8.80
N HIS A 224 16.02 -11.56 8.61
CA HIS A 224 16.94 -12.07 7.60
C HIS A 224 17.26 -13.54 7.83
N LYS A 225 17.57 -13.93 9.08
CA LYS A 225 17.75 -15.34 9.45
C LYS A 225 16.46 -16.14 9.34
N GLY A 226 15.29 -15.54 9.56
CA GLY A 226 14.00 -16.20 9.38
C GLY A 226 13.70 -16.49 7.91
N TRP A 227 14.05 -15.57 7.01
CA TRP A 227 13.93 -15.73 5.57
C TRP A 227 15.01 -16.66 5.00
N GLU A 228 16.26 -16.55 5.45
CA GLU A 228 17.34 -17.48 5.11
C GLU A 228 17.03 -18.88 5.64
N ALA A 229 16.61 -19.03 6.89
CA ALA A 229 16.18 -20.31 7.44
C ALA A 229 14.92 -20.84 6.75
N LEU A 230 13.98 -19.98 6.34
CA LEU A 230 12.86 -20.40 5.51
C LEU A 230 13.37 -20.89 4.15
N SER A 231 14.25 -20.16 3.45
CA SER A 231 14.84 -20.61 2.18
C SER A 231 15.65 -21.90 2.30
N ASP A 232 16.33 -22.10 3.45
CA ASP A 232 17.10 -23.30 3.76
C ASP A 232 16.19 -24.49 4.09
N ILE A 233 15.01 -24.25 4.67
CA ILE A 233 14.02 -25.28 5.07
C ILE A 233 12.96 -25.57 3.97
N LEU A 234 12.72 -24.64 3.04
CA LEU A 234 11.64 -24.67 2.02
C LEU A 234 11.87 -25.59 0.83
#